data_AF-A0A2M7GLS9-F1
#
_entry.id   AF-A0A2M7GLS9-F1
#
_cell.length_a   1.000
_cell.length_b   1.000
_cell.length_c   1.000
_cell.angle_alpha   90.00
_cell.angle_beta   90.00
_cell.angle_gamma   90.00
#
_symmetry.space_group_name_H-M   'P 1'
#
loop_
_entity.id
_entity.type
_entity.pdbx_description
1 polymer ?
#
loop_
_entity_poly.entity_id
_entity_poly.type
_entity_poly.pdbx_seq_one_letter_code
_entity_poly.pdbx_strand_id
1 'polypeptide(L)'
;MSKSKKGKPVSDLRRLMLERMEACPTAEALNDRVIMPFVQALEDVCAARGYVLNIYGEQANLVFTGDEDAAEEIYAMIESYLDSRAPSEGEE
;
A
#
# COMPACT_ATOMS: atom_id res chain seq x y z
N MET A 1 22.30 -19.48 29.35
CA MET A 1 22.06 -19.28 27.91
C MET A 1 20.73 -18.58 27.73
N SER A 2 20.69 -17.44 27.05
CA SER A 2 19.54 -16.94 26.27
C SER A 2 19.95 -15.57 25.70
N LYS A 3 20.52 -15.59 24.47
CA LYS A 3 20.74 -14.35 23.71
C LYS A 3 19.39 -13.97 23.11
N SER A 4 18.76 -12.95 23.67
CA SER A 4 17.61 -12.28 23.08
C SER A 4 17.94 -11.89 21.63
N LYS A 5 17.22 -12.47 20.66
CA LYS A 5 17.29 -12.06 19.25
C LYS A 5 16.82 -10.61 19.18
N LYS A 6 17.77 -9.66 19.14
CA LYS A 6 17.50 -8.26 18.77
C LYS A 6 16.76 -8.28 17.44
N GLY A 7 15.55 -7.71 17.41
CA GLY A 7 14.81 -7.52 16.17
C GLY A 7 15.69 -6.81 15.15
N LYS A 8 15.74 -7.32 13.92
CA LYS A 8 16.50 -6.66 12.84
C LYS A 8 15.95 -5.23 12.66
N PRO A 9 16.81 -4.22 12.52
CA PRO A 9 16.37 -2.84 12.37
C PRO A 9 15.53 -2.70 11.09
N VAL A 10 14.55 -1.81 11.11
CA VAL A 10 13.63 -1.47 10.00
C VAL A 10 14.39 -1.19 8.68
N SER A 11 15.65 -0.76 8.76
CA SER A 11 16.56 -0.58 7.63
C SER A 11 16.84 -1.86 6.83
N ASP A 12 16.85 -3.03 7.47
CA ASP A 12 17.12 -4.32 6.80
C ASP A 12 15.93 -4.78 5.96
N LEU A 13 14.70 -4.59 6.44
CA LEU A 13 13.50 -4.95 5.69
C LEU A 13 13.33 -4.03 4.48
N ARG A 14 13.53 -2.72 4.66
CA ARG A 14 13.47 -1.76 3.55
C ARG A 14 14.45 -2.13 2.44
N ARG A 15 15.70 -2.44 2.81
CA ARG A 15 16.73 -2.85 1.84
C ARG A 15 16.35 -4.14 1.12
N LEU A 16 15.86 -5.15 1.84
CA LEU A 16 15.40 -6.40 1.25
C LEU A 16 14.23 -6.21 0.28
N MET A 17 13.29 -5.32 0.60
CA MET A 17 12.17 -5.00 -0.29
C MET A 17 12.67 -4.33 -1.56
N LEU A 18 13.55 -3.33 -1.45
CA LEU A 18 14.14 -2.67 -2.62
C LEU A 18 14.92 -3.64 -3.51
N GLU A 19 15.78 -4.48 -2.94
CA GLU A 19 16.53 -5.51 -3.68
C GLU A 19 15.59 -6.46 -4.46
N ARG A 20 14.42 -6.81 -3.90
CA ARG A 20 13.43 -7.65 -4.58
C ARG A 20 12.66 -6.91 -5.68
N MET A 21 12.34 -5.64 -5.44
CA MET A 21 11.66 -4.81 -6.43
C MET A 21 12.56 -4.54 -7.64
N GLU A 22 13.84 -4.23 -7.43
CA GLU A 22 14.83 -4.00 -8.48
C GLU A 22 15.12 -5.25 -9.31
N ALA A 23 14.99 -6.44 -8.72
CA ALA A 23 15.18 -7.71 -9.41
C ALA A 23 14.02 -8.07 -10.38
N CYS A 24 12.92 -7.31 -10.39
CA CYS A 24 11.79 -7.57 -11.27
C CYS A 24 12.02 -6.95 -12.65
N PRO A 25 12.02 -7.75 -13.75
CA PRO A 25 12.36 -7.25 -15.08
C PRO A 25 11.25 -6.42 -15.74
N THR A 26 10.02 -6.51 -15.24
CA THR A 26 8.87 -5.75 -15.77
C THR A 26 7.97 -5.26 -14.63
N ALA A 27 7.08 -4.33 -14.94
CA ALA A 27 6.10 -3.81 -14.00
C ALA A 27 5.09 -4.88 -13.56
N GLU A 28 4.67 -5.76 -14.47
CA GLU A 28 3.79 -6.89 -14.16
C GLU A 28 4.48 -7.84 -13.18
N ALA A 29 5.76 -8.17 -13.42
CA ALA A 29 6.52 -9.02 -12.52
C ALA A 29 6.71 -8.38 -11.13
N LEU A 30 6.89 -7.06 -11.07
CA LEU A 30 6.97 -6.31 -9.80
C LEU A 30 5.64 -6.37 -9.03
N ASN A 31 4.52 -6.15 -9.73
CA ASN A 31 3.18 -6.22 -9.14
C ASN A 31 2.88 -7.62 -8.60
N ASP A 32 3.05 -8.65 -9.44
CA ASP A 32 2.66 -10.02 -9.11
C ASP A 32 3.56 -10.66 -8.04
N ARG A 33 4.85 -10.32 -8.01
CA ARG A 33 5.84 -11.01 -7.16
C ARG A 33 6.16 -10.27 -5.87
N VAL A 34 5.91 -8.97 -5.80
CA VAL A 34 6.33 -8.15 -4.66
C VAL A 34 5.19 -7.31 -4.11
N ILE A 35 4.56 -6.45 -4.92
CA ILE A 35 3.59 -5.47 -4.41
C ILE A 35 2.32 -6.17 -3.92
N MET A 36 1.66 -6.97 -4.76
CA MET A 36 0.43 -7.68 -4.37
C MET A 36 0.65 -8.63 -3.19
N PRO A 37 1.70 -9.49 -3.17
CA PRO A 37 1.96 -10.34 -2.01
C PRO A 37 2.25 -9.56 -0.72
N PHE A 38 2.92 -8.41 -0.81
CA PHE A 38 3.19 -7.57 0.36
C PHE A 38 1.92 -6.94 0.92
N VAL A 39 1.05 -6.42 0.05
CA VAL A 39 -0.25 -5.85 0.44
C VAL A 39 -1.13 -6.92 1.06
N GLN A 40 -1.26 -8.09 0.43
CA GLN A 40 -2.03 -9.22 0.97
C GLN A 40 -1.53 -9.64 2.36
N ALA A 41 -0.22 -9.72 2.55
CA ALA A 41 0.35 -10.05 3.85
C ALA A 41 0.07 -8.98 4.91
N LEU A 42 0.01 -7.70 4.53
CA LEU A 42 -0.40 -6.62 5.43
C LEU A 42 -1.89 -6.72 5.78
N GLU A 43 -2.75 -7.00 4.81
CA GLU A 43 -4.19 -7.23 5.02
C GLU A 43 -4.42 -8.37 6.01
N ASP A 44 -3.79 -9.53 5.81
CA ASP A 44 -3.92 -10.69 6.69
C ASP A 44 -3.53 -10.37 8.13
N VAL A 45 -2.40 -9.67 8.31
CA VAL A 45 -1.89 -9.30 9.64
C VAL A 45 -2.78 -8.25 10.31
N CYS A 46 -3.27 -7.27 9.55
CA CYS A 46 -4.16 -6.23 10.06
C CYS A 46 -5.52 -6.83 10.44
N ALA A 47 -6.13 -7.64 9.57
CA ALA A 47 -7.40 -8.32 9.83
C ALA A 47 -7.32 -9.22 11.06
N ALA A 48 -6.27 -10.03 11.18
CA ALA A 48 -6.06 -10.90 12.35
C ALA A 48 -5.92 -10.13 13.67
N ARG A 49 -5.60 -8.83 13.62
CA ARG A 49 -5.42 -7.95 14.79
C ARG A 49 -6.56 -6.95 14.97
N GLY A 50 -7.58 -6.97 14.09
CA GLY A 50 -8.67 -6.01 14.08
C GLY A 50 -8.25 -4.59 13.68
N TYR A 51 -7.15 -4.44 12.95
CA TYR A 51 -6.70 -3.15 12.43
C TYR A 51 -7.35 -2.85 11.08
N VAL A 52 -7.77 -1.61 10.88
CA VAL A 52 -8.12 -1.08 9.55
C VAL A 52 -6.83 -0.59 8.92
N LEU A 53 -6.47 -1.14 7.75
CA LEU A 53 -5.28 -0.72 7.00
C LEU A 53 -5.62 0.52 6.16
N ASN A 54 -4.99 1.64 6.48
CA ASN A 54 -5.14 2.89 5.77
C ASN A 54 -3.75 3.43 5.44
N ILE A 55 -3.39 3.53 4.15
CA ILE A 55 -2.13 4.17 3.73
C ILE A 55 -2.43 5.57 3.23
N TYR A 56 -2.01 6.56 4.01
CA TYR A 56 -2.11 7.99 3.67
C TYR A 56 -0.72 8.53 3.36
N GLY A 57 -0.54 9.14 2.18
CA GLY A 57 0.72 9.77 1.77
C GLY A 57 0.49 11.00 0.89
N GLU A 58 1.48 11.89 0.80
CA GLU A 58 1.42 13.15 0.03
C GLU A 58 1.14 12.94 -1.48
N GLN A 59 1.44 11.75 -2.02
CA GLN A 59 1.31 11.44 -3.45
C GLN A 59 0.51 10.15 -3.76
N ALA A 60 0.11 9.37 -2.76
CA ALA A 60 -0.62 8.11 -2.98
C ALA A 60 -1.51 7.76 -1.78
N ASN A 61 -2.69 7.20 -2.08
CA ASN A 61 -3.57 6.57 -1.10
C ASN A 61 -3.76 5.10 -1.48
N LEU A 62 -3.61 4.20 -0.50
CA LEU A 62 -4.05 2.80 -0.62
C LEU A 62 -5.12 2.55 0.42
N VAL A 63 -6.31 2.19 -0.04
CA VAL A 63 -7.47 1.86 0.79
C VAL A 63 -7.77 0.38 0.62
N PHE A 64 -7.84 -0.33 1.73
CA PHE A 64 -8.40 -1.68 1.78
C PHE A 64 -9.65 -1.68 2.66
N THR A 65 -10.71 -2.30 2.16
CA THR A 65 -11.90 -2.61 2.93
C THR A 65 -12.28 -4.06 2.63
N GLY A 66 -12.67 -4.79 3.67
CA GLY A 66 -13.19 -6.15 3.54
C GLY A 66 -14.67 -6.20 3.15
N ASP A 67 -15.25 -5.04 2.83
CA ASP A 67 -16.64 -4.83 2.44
C ASP A 67 -16.68 -4.16 1.06
N GLU A 68 -17.35 -4.80 0.10
CA GLU A 68 -17.43 -4.42 -1.31
C GLU A 68 -18.24 -3.12 -1.50
N ASP A 69 -19.33 -2.95 -0.76
CA ASP A 69 -20.18 -1.75 -0.84
C ASP A 69 -19.39 -0.53 -0.32
N ALA A 70 -18.64 -0.73 0.76
CA ALA A 70 -17.74 0.30 1.30
C ALA A 70 -16.58 0.61 0.34
N ALA A 71 -16.14 -0.34 -0.49
CA ALA A 71 -15.05 -0.12 -1.45
C ALA A 71 -15.48 0.87 -2.53
N GLU A 72 -16.70 0.72 -3.05
CA GLU A 72 -17.27 1.60 -4.07
C GLU A 72 -17.49 3.01 -3.52
N GLU A 73 -18.04 3.15 -2.31
CA GLU A 73 -18.22 4.44 -1.65
C GLU A 73 -16.90 5.19 -1.45
N ILE A 74 -15.87 4.49 -0.96
CA ILE A 74 -14.55 5.10 -0.74
C ILE A 74 -13.90 5.48 -2.07
N TYR A 75 -14.03 4.66 -3.11
CA TYR A 75 -13.55 4.98 -4.45
C TYR A 75 -14.21 6.26 -4.98
N ALA A 76 -15.54 6.34 -4.95
CA ALA A 76 -16.30 7.50 -5.41
C ALA A 76 -15.93 8.79 -4.65
N MET A 77 -15.68 8.67 -3.35
CA MET A 77 -15.22 9.79 -2.52
C MET A 77 -13.81 10.27 -2.94
N ILE A 78 -12.88 9.35 -3.21
CA ILE A 78 -11.52 9.70 -3.65
C ILE A 78 -11.56 10.37 -5.03
N GLU A 79 -12.30 9.81 -5.99
CA GLU A 79 -12.48 10.38 -7.33
C GLU A 79 -13.06 11.80 -7.25
N SER A 80 -14.14 12.00 -6.50
CA SER A 80 -14.75 13.32 -6.31
C SER A 80 -13.76 14.35 -5.75
N TYR A 81 -12.91 13.94 -4.80
CA TYR A 81 -11.88 14.81 -4.24
C TYR A 81 -10.80 15.15 -5.28
N LEU A 82 -10.35 14.19 -6.09
CA LEU A 82 -9.36 14.43 -7.13
C LEU A 82 -9.89 15.36 -8.24
N ASP A 83 -11.12 15.12 -8.70
CA ASP A 83 -11.80 15.97 -9.68
C ASP A 83 -11.94 17.42 -9.20
N SER A 84 -12.21 17.62 -7.90
CA SER A 84 -12.32 18.95 -7.31
C SER A 84 -11.01 19.75 -7.31
N ARG A 85 -9.88 19.08 -7.56
CA ARG A 85 -8.53 19.67 -7.56
C ARG A 85 -7.88 19.67 -8.95
N ALA A 86 -8.53 19.08 -9.95
CA ALA A 86 -8.07 19.21 -11.32
C ALA A 86 -8.12 20.70 -11.72
N PRO A 87 -7.04 21.28 -12.26
CA PRO A 87 -7.10 22.65 -12.76
C PRO A 87 -8.18 22.69 -13.85
N SER A 88 -9.08 23.67 -13.77
CA SER A 88 -10.06 23.91 -14.82
C SER A 88 -9.30 24.09 -16.13
N GLU A 89 -9.54 23.22 -17.11
CA GLU A 89 -9.04 23.44 -18.46
C GLU A 89 -9.62 24.76 -18.98
N GLY A 90 -8.83 25.84 -18.93
CA GLY A 90 -9.12 27.07 -19.67
C GLY A 90 -9.20 28.38 -18.89
N GLU A 91 -8.15 28.75 -18.14
CA GLU A 91 -7.90 30.17 -17.83
C GLU A 91 -6.42 30.50 -18.08
N GLU A 92 -6.09 30.80 -19.35
CA GLU A 92 -4.97 31.69 -19.73
C GLU A 92 -5.40 33.15 -19.60
#